data_AF-V4WGG0-F1
#
_entry.id   AF-V4WGG0-F1
#
_cell.length_a   1.000
_cell.length_b   1.000
_cell.length_c   1.000
_cell.angle_alpha   90.00
_cell.angle_beta   90.00
_cell.angle_gamma   90.00
#
_symmetry.space_group_name_H-M   'P 1'
#
loop_
_entity.id
_entity.type
_entity.pdbx_description
1 polymer ?
#
loop_
_entity_poly.entity_id
_entity_poly.type
_entity_poly.pdbx_seq_one_letter_code
_entity_poly.pdbx_strand_id
1 'polypeptide(L)'
;MNKKTSKLIKILLSLFALNLFSLYLYFSHSHSHSQHHNQNQDRLPFTETHFQLHPPHHFSKAWPIIPSYLPWSQNPNVGYRSCEAFFGNGFSTHLDLLPAAGSGGWFRCYYSETLGSSICEGGKVKMDNQKIKMSRGGEKLEGVMGRADEEELPTFQNGAFQVEGDVKSGFKGRRRKREGENLMSDEFIDKYVPQADILKHTMRELLGTIRIADAKEFDDCDQWVEEPTLLVTRYEYANLFHTMTDWYNAYISSRVTGLPNRPHVVFVDGHCTTQLEETWDALFS
;
A
#
# COMPACT_ATOMS: atom_id res chain seq x y z
N MET A 1 14.50 -58.74 -11.84
CA MET A 1 14.69 -57.33 -11.44
C MET A 1 16.13 -57.11 -11.00
N ASN A 2 16.83 -56.14 -11.59
CA ASN A 2 18.28 -55.92 -11.34
C ASN A 2 18.50 -55.47 -9.88
N LYS A 3 19.55 -55.98 -9.20
CA LYS A 3 19.84 -55.69 -7.77
C LYS A 3 19.96 -54.19 -7.50
N LYS A 4 20.42 -53.40 -8.48
CA LYS A 4 20.48 -51.94 -8.41
C LYS A 4 19.09 -51.29 -8.40
N THR A 5 18.18 -51.76 -9.26
CA THR A 5 16.79 -51.25 -9.34
C THR A 5 16.00 -51.57 -8.07
N SER A 6 16.22 -52.74 -7.47
CA SER A 6 15.59 -53.10 -6.18
C SER A 6 16.07 -52.20 -5.03
N LYS A 7 17.36 -51.83 -4.99
CA LYS A 7 17.87 -50.88 -3.99
C LYS A 7 17.29 -49.47 -4.19
N LEU A 8 17.21 -49.01 -5.43
CA LEU A 8 16.67 -47.67 -5.74
C LEU A 8 15.19 -47.55 -5.34
N ILE A 9 14.37 -48.57 -5.62
CA ILE A 9 12.96 -48.61 -5.23
C ILE A 9 12.82 -48.59 -3.70
N LYS A 10 13.66 -49.33 -2.97
CA LYS A 10 13.64 -49.31 -1.49
C LYS A 10 13.99 -47.94 -0.92
N ILE A 11 14.95 -47.23 -1.51
CA ILE A 11 15.31 -45.87 -1.11
C ILE A 11 14.15 -44.90 -1.39
N LEU A 12 13.55 -44.95 -2.58
CA LEU A 12 12.40 -44.13 -2.94
C LEU A 12 11.21 -44.34 -2.01
N LEU A 13 10.87 -45.60 -1.72
CA LEU A 13 9.80 -45.94 -0.77
C LEU A 13 10.12 -45.46 0.65
N SER A 14 11.38 -45.57 1.08
CA SER A 14 11.82 -45.06 2.38
C SER A 14 11.67 -43.54 2.47
N LEU A 15 12.07 -42.80 1.43
CA LEU A 15 11.95 -41.34 1.38
C LEU A 15 10.49 -40.88 1.35
N PHE A 16 9.64 -41.62 0.63
CA PHE A 16 8.21 -41.34 0.56
C PHE A 16 7.53 -41.58 1.91
N ALA A 17 7.85 -42.68 2.59
CA ALA A 17 7.36 -42.95 3.95
C ALA A 17 7.82 -41.89 4.96
N LEU A 18 9.07 -41.43 4.86
CA LEU A 18 9.62 -40.39 5.73
C LEU A 18 8.92 -39.04 5.52
N ASN A 19 8.60 -38.68 4.27
CA ASN A 19 7.82 -37.47 3.95
C ASN A 19 6.36 -37.56 4.40
N LEU A 20 5.72 -38.73 4.26
CA LEU A 20 4.37 -38.94 4.78
C LEU A 20 4.32 -38.84 6.29
N PHE A 21 5.34 -39.38 6.98
CA PHE A 21 5.46 -39.30 8.43
C PHE A 21 5.72 -37.87 8.91
N SER A 22 6.58 -37.11 8.23
CA SER A 22 6.81 -35.70 8.57
C SER A 22 5.56 -34.84 8.35
N LEU A 23 4.82 -35.06 7.24
CA LEU A 23 3.52 -34.41 7.00
C LEU A 23 2.50 -34.78 8.06
N TYR A 24 2.42 -36.06 8.44
CA TYR A 24 1.52 -36.51 9.50
C TYR A 24 1.85 -35.84 10.85
N LEU A 25 3.13 -35.74 11.23
CA LEU A 25 3.53 -35.03 12.45
C LEU A 25 3.18 -33.54 12.41
N TYR A 26 3.38 -32.89 11.26
CA TYR A 26 3.02 -31.48 11.06
C TYR A 26 1.50 -31.24 11.22
N PHE A 27 0.67 -32.09 10.61
CA PHE A 27 -0.79 -31.96 10.70
C PHE A 27 -1.37 -32.44 12.04
N SER A 28 -0.72 -33.39 12.72
CA SER A 28 -1.15 -33.83 14.06
C SER A 28 -0.76 -32.84 15.17
N HIS A 29 0.37 -32.13 15.04
CA HIS A 29 0.74 -31.05 15.97
C HIS A 29 -0.03 -29.75 15.75
N SER A 30 -0.56 -29.49 14.55
CA SER A 30 -1.40 -28.31 14.30
C SER A 30 -2.82 -28.46 14.85
N HIS A 31 -3.29 -29.68 15.14
CA HIS A 31 -4.60 -29.92 15.75
C HIS A 31 -4.62 -29.85 17.29
N SER A 32 -3.47 -29.91 17.98
CA SER A 32 -3.42 -29.90 19.45
C SER A 32 -3.48 -28.50 20.08
N HIS A 33 -3.47 -27.41 19.29
CA HIS A 33 -3.57 -26.04 19.81
C HIS A 33 -4.99 -25.44 19.83
N SER A 34 -6.05 -26.20 19.52
CA SER A 34 -7.43 -25.65 19.51
C SER A 34 -8.26 -25.91 20.77
N GLN A 35 -7.72 -26.55 21.81
CA GLN A 35 -8.47 -26.81 23.04
C GLN A 35 -7.63 -26.57 24.29
N HIS A 36 -7.37 -25.30 24.64
CA HIS A 36 -7.17 -24.86 26.03
C HIS A 36 -7.13 -23.33 26.09
N HIS A 37 -8.30 -22.69 26.03
CA HIS A 37 -8.51 -21.42 26.72
C HIS A 37 -9.98 -21.33 27.11
N ASN A 38 -10.29 -21.95 28.24
CA ASN A 38 -11.50 -21.66 28.98
C ASN A 38 -11.07 -21.33 30.41
N GLN A 39 -11.56 -20.19 30.90
CA GLN A 39 -11.51 -19.62 32.25
C GLN A 39 -10.65 -18.36 32.44
N ASN A 40 -11.36 -17.34 32.93
CA ASN A 40 -10.99 -16.04 33.47
C ASN A 40 -10.72 -14.92 32.46
N GLN A 41 -11.78 -14.46 31.80
CA GLN A 41 -11.90 -13.05 31.42
C GLN A 41 -12.82 -12.35 32.42
N ASP A 42 -12.20 -11.48 33.22
CA ASP A 42 -12.88 -10.38 33.88
C ASP A 42 -13.64 -9.54 32.85
N ARG A 43 -14.89 -9.27 33.18
CA ARG A 43 -15.82 -8.46 32.41
C ARG A 43 -15.30 -7.02 32.27
N LEU A 44 -14.95 -6.62 31.06
CA LEU A 44 -15.01 -5.24 30.61
C LEU A 44 -15.96 -5.17 29.40
N PRO A 45 -16.92 -4.22 29.38
CA PRO A 45 -18.00 -4.24 28.40
C PRO A 45 -17.48 -3.75 27.05
N PHE A 46 -17.32 -4.66 26.11
CA PHE A 46 -17.21 -4.32 24.69
C PHE A 46 -18.63 -4.01 24.20
N THR A 47 -18.89 -2.76 23.88
CA THR A 47 -20.14 -2.32 23.24
C THR A 47 -20.24 -2.96 21.85
N GLU A 48 -21.02 -4.02 21.74
CA GLU A 48 -21.58 -4.51 20.48
C GLU A 48 -22.49 -3.42 19.91
N THR A 49 -22.04 -2.74 18.85
CA THR A 49 -22.94 -2.01 17.96
C THR A 49 -23.16 -2.88 16.74
N HIS A 50 -24.31 -3.56 16.73
CA HIS A 50 -24.93 -4.14 15.55
C HIS A 50 -25.05 -3.07 14.45
N PHE A 51 -24.15 -3.08 13.46
CA PHE A 51 -24.44 -2.43 12.18
C PHE A 51 -25.20 -3.41 11.29
N GLN A 52 -26.48 -3.07 11.11
CA GLN A 52 -27.42 -3.76 10.26
C GLN A 52 -26.94 -3.80 8.82
N LEU A 53 -27.00 -4.99 8.22
CA LEU A 53 -26.83 -5.22 6.79
C LEU A 53 -27.73 -4.30 5.96
N HIS A 54 -27.11 -3.54 5.06
CA HIS A 54 -27.74 -3.04 3.84
C HIS A 54 -26.85 -3.49 2.65
N PRO A 55 -27.39 -4.22 1.66
CA PRO A 55 -26.80 -4.27 0.33
C PRO A 55 -27.77 -3.69 -0.74
N PRO A 56 -27.29 -3.27 -1.93
CA PRO A 56 -25.92 -3.30 -2.44
C PRO A 56 -25.46 -1.91 -2.95
N HIS A 57 -24.47 -1.30 -2.30
CA HIS A 57 -23.51 -0.47 -3.02
C HIS A 57 -22.31 -1.37 -3.36
N HIS A 58 -21.65 -1.14 -4.49
CA HIS A 58 -20.53 -1.95 -4.97
C HIS A 58 -19.32 -1.81 -4.04
N PHE A 59 -19.37 -2.37 -2.84
CA PHE A 59 -18.29 -2.28 -1.86
C PHE A 59 -17.11 -3.12 -2.33
N SER A 60 -15.92 -2.52 -2.32
CA SER A 60 -14.64 -3.21 -2.55
C SER A 60 -14.53 -4.45 -1.65
N LYS A 61 -13.91 -5.53 -2.16
CA LYS A 61 -13.85 -6.80 -1.42
C LYS A 61 -13.11 -6.64 -0.09
N ALA A 62 -13.64 -7.25 0.96
CA ALA A 62 -12.95 -7.32 2.24
C ALA A 62 -11.63 -8.09 2.13
N TRP A 63 -10.71 -7.77 3.02
CA TRP A 63 -9.48 -8.54 3.15
C TRP A 63 -9.73 -9.93 3.72
N PRO A 64 -8.95 -10.96 3.33
CA PRO A 64 -9.09 -12.29 3.89
C PRO A 64 -8.72 -12.29 5.38
N ILE A 65 -9.53 -12.93 6.21
CA ILE A 65 -9.28 -13.06 7.65
C ILE A 65 -8.24 -14.16 7.85
N ILE A 66 -6.97 -13.78 7.81
CA ILE A 66 -5.83 -14.63 8.14
C ILE A 66 -5.15 -14.15 9.43
N PRO A 67 -4.39 -14.96 10.17
CA PRO A 67 -3.72 -14.51 11.41
C PRO A 67 -2.74 -13.34 11.22
N SER A 68 -2.13 -13.21 10.03
CA SER A 68 -1.35 -12.02 9.63
C SER A 68 -2.22 -10.78 9.38
N TYR A 69 -3.55 -10.93 9.43
CA TYR A 69 -4.57 -9.87 9.29
C TYR A 69 -4.98 -9.22 10.62
N LEU A 70 -4.32 -9.54 11.74
CA LEU A 70 -4.52 -8.80 12.98
C LEU A 70 -4.21 -7.31 12.78
N PRO A 71 -5.03 -6.38 13.30
CA PRO A 71 -4.84 -4.95 13.08
C PRO A 71 -3.43 -4.51 13.45
N TRP A 72 -2.77 -3.77 12.56
CA TRP A 72 -1.53 -3.11 12.89
C TRP A 72 -1.84 -1.93 13.79
N SER A 73 -1.65 -2.10 15.09
CA SER A 73 -1.76 -0.99 16.03
C SER A 73 -0.58 -0.05 15.85
N GLN A 74 -0.84 1.26 15.81
CA GLN A 74 0.21 2.26 15.83
C GLN A 74 0.91 2.22 17.19
N ASN A 75 2.23 1.99 17.18
CA ASN A 75 3.06 1.97 18.39
C ASN A 75 4.26 2.90 18.20
N PRO A 76 4.27 4.07 18.86
CA PRO A 76 5.38 5.02 18.73
C PRO A 76 6.69 4.52 19.36
N ASN A 77 6.63 3.48 20.20
CA ASN A 77 7.77 2.94 20.93
C ASN A 77 8.41 1.72 20.26
N VAL A 78 8.17 1.50 18.96
CA VAL A 78 8.83 0.43 18.21
C VAL A 78 10.34 0.70 18.17
N GLY A 79 11.13 -0.25 18.67
CA GLY A 79 12.58 -0.11 18.71
C GLY A 79 13.18 -0.05 17.31
N TYR A 80 14.12 0.88 17.09
CA TYR A 80 14.87 1.01 15.84
C TYR A 80 15.54 -0.31 15.44
N ARG A 81 15.36 -0.75 14.18
CA ARG A 81 15.87 -2.03 13.65
C ARG A 81 15.43 -3.28 14.41
N SER A 82 14.34 -3.22 15.15
CA SER A 82 13.71 -4.41 15.75
C SER A 82 13.00 -5.26 14.69
N CYS A 83 12.64 -6.50 15.03
CA CYS A 83 11.83 -7.35 14.13
C CYS A 83 10.49 -6.68 13.80
N GLU A 84 9.85 -6.03 14.77
CA GLU A 84 8.61 -5.28 14.57
C GLU A 84 8.81 -4.10 13.60
N ALA A 85 9.97 -3.43 13.65
CA ALA A 85 10.27 -2.31 12.76
C ALA A 85 10.48 -2.72 11.28
N PHE A 86 10.91 -3.96 11.02
CA PHE A 86 11.11 -4.49 9.67
C PHE A 86 9.91 -5.24 9.11
N PHE A 87 9.28 -6.09 9.95
CA PHE A 87 8.27 -7.06 9.51
C PHE A 87 6.87 -6.81 10.08
N GLY A 88 6.77 -5.96 11.10
CA GLY A 88 5.51 -5.49 11.67
C GLY A 88 5.25 -4.03 11.30
N ASN A 89 4.56 -3.30 12.17
CA ASN A 89 4.27 -1.89 11.93
C ASN A 89 5.43 -0.99 12.39
N GLY A 90 6.45 -0.87 11.55
CA GLY A 90 7.60 0.01 11.79
C GLY A 90 7.38 1.50 11.50
N PHE A 91 6.19 1.89 11.02
CA PHE A 91 5.87 3.26 10.62
C PHE A 91 5.42 4.10 11.83
N SER A 92 6.30 4.26 12.80
CA SER A 92 6.01 4.86 14.12
C SER A 92 5.91 6.39 14.12
N THR A 93 6.45 7.07 13.11
CA THR A 93 6.45 8.53 13.03
C THR A 93 5.24 9.03 12.25
N HIS A 94 4.27 9.62 12.95
CA HIS A 94 3.09 10.23 12.35
C HIS A 94 3.31 11.71 12.03
N LEU A 95 3.09 12.09 10.77
CA LEU A 95 3.34 13.43 10.24
C LEU A 95 2.03 13.99 9.68
N ASP A 96 1.41 14.90 10.42
CA ASP A 96 0.22 15.61 9.97
C ASP A 96 0.61 16.89 9.22
N LEU A 97 0.39 16.88 7.90
CA LEU A 97 0.74 17.97 6.98
C LEU A 97 -0.43 18.92 6.78
N LEU A 98 -1.64 18.36 6.68
CA LEU A 98 -2.90 19.08 6.60
C LEU A 98 -3.94 18.33 7.46
N PRO A 99 -4.24 18.81 8.68
CA PRO A 99 -5.13 18.10 9.59
C PRO A 99 -6.57 18.10 9.09
N ALA A 100 -7.31 17.04 9.39
CA ALA A 100 -8.74 16.96 9.13
C ALA A 100 -9.49 17.98 10.01
N ALA A 101 -9.83 19.13 9.42
CA ALA A 101 -10.59 20.19 10.08
C ALA A 101 -11.84 20.53 9.25
N GLY A 102 -13.02 20.25 9.82
CA GLY A 102 -14.30 20.52 9.18
C GLY A 102 -14.53 19.66 7.94
N SER A 103 -15.07 20.27 6.88
CA SER A 103 -15.38 19.60 5.61
C SER A 103 -14.25 19.67 4.58
N GLY A 104 -13.06 20.18 4.93
CA GLY A 104 -11.94 20.31 4.01
C GLY A 104 -11.23 18.97 3.73
N GLY A 105 -10.22 19.02 2.85
CA GLY A 105 -9.29 17.92 2.67
C GLY A 105 -8.31 17.78 3.83
N TRP A 106 -7.58 16.66 3.82
CA TRP A 106 -6.56 16.37 4.82
C TRP A 106 -5.44 15.56 4.18
N PHE A 107 -4.25 15.58 4.78
CA PHE A 107 -3.11 14.85 4.28
C PHE A 107 -2.11 14.56 5.40
N ARG A 108 -1.67 13.30 5.50
CA ARG A 108 -0.69 12.85 6.49
C ARG A 108 0.24 11.79 5.92
N CYS A 109 1.37 11.61 6.57
CA CYS A 109 2.30 10.53 6.25
C CYS A 109 2.70 9.78 7.52
N TYR A 110 3.04 8.51 7.33
CA TYR A 110 3.65 7.63 8.31
C TYR A 110 5.04 7.30 7.84
N TYR A 111 6.05 7.49 8.69
CA TYR A 111 7.44 7.27 8.34
C TYR A 111 8.06 6.16 9.21
N SER A 112 8.80 5.28 8.55
CA SER A 112 9.63 4.26 9.19
C SER A 112 11.10 4.64 9.08
N GLU A 113 11.74 4.97 10.21
CA GLU A 113 13.18 5.21 10.28
C GLU A 113 14.00 3.96 9.92
N THR A 114 13.45 2.78 10.21
CA THR A 114 14.15 1.52 9.96
C THR A 114 14.19 1.19 8.46
N LEU A 115 13.10 1.47 7.74
CA LEU A 115 12.99 1.22 6.30
C LEU A 115 13.43 2.43 5.47
N GLY A 116 13.53 3.62 6.06
CA GLY A 116 13.80 4.86 5.33
C GLY A 116 12.69 5.18 4.33
N SER A 117 11.44 4.84 4.65
CA SER A 117 10.29 4.90 3.72
C SER A 117 9.06 5.52 4.39
N SER A 118 8.20 6.12 3.55
CA SER A 118 6.95 6.77 3.96
C SER A 118 5.75 6.17 3.26
N ILE A 119 4.63 6.12 3.97
CA ILE A 119 3.29 5.88 3.43
C ILE A 119 2.48 7.13 3.69
N CYS A 120 1.96 7.76 2.63
CA CYS A 120 1.17 8.98 2.72
C CYS A 120 -0.25 8.72 2.25
N GLU A 121 -1.21 9.38 2.89
CA GLU A 121 -2.61 9.34 2.52
C GLU A 121 -3.27 10.71 2.72
N GLY A 122 -4.35 10.94 1.97
CA GLY A 122 -5.10 12.17 2.07
C GLY A 122 -6.56 11.98 1.67
N GLY A 123 -7.41 12.86 2.19
CA GLY A 123 -8.81 12.98 1.82
C GLY A 123 -9.04 14.22 0.97
N LYS A 124 -9.98 14.12 0.03
CA LYS A 124 -10.26 15.14 -0.99
C LYS A 124 -9.02 15.53 -1.78
N VAL A 125 -8.47 14.53 -2.46
CA VAL A 125 -7.34 14.67 -3.36
C VAL A 125 -7.84 14.67 -4.81
N LYS A 126 -7.47 15.68 -5.60
CA LYS A 126 -7.76 15.77 -7.03
C LYS A 126 -6.51 15.40 -7.83
N MET A 127 -6.68 14.53 -8.81
CA MET A 127 -5.67 14.22 -9.84
C MET A 127 -6.03 14.95 -11.14
N ASP A 128 -5.07 15.68 -11.69
CA ASP A 128 -5.16 16.34 -12.99
C ASP A 128 -4.27 15.61 -14.00
N ASN A 129 -4.87 14.72 -14.80
CA ASN A 129 -4.13 13.86 -15.71
C ASN A 129 -3.41 14.63 -16.84
N GLN A 130 -3.83 15.86 -17.16
CA GLN A 130 -3.20 16.69 -18.19
C GLN A 130 -1.83 17.20 -17.74
N LYS A 131 -1.57 17.18 -16.42
CA LYS A 131 -0.30 17.57 -15.79
C LYS A 131 0.61 16.38 -15.49
N ILE A 132 0.23 15.18 -15.91
CA ILE A 132 1.04 13.97 -15.80
C ILE A 132 1.48 13.58 -17.19
N LYS A 133 2.79 13.59 -17.45
CA LYS A 133 3.33 13.18 -18.74
C LYS A 133 4.03 11.83 -18.61
N MET A 134 3.50 10.86 -19.34
CA MET A 134 4.01 9.52 -19.58
C MET A 134 3.32 8.96 -20.83
N SER A 135 3.78 7.82 -21.30
CA SER A 135 3.06 7.00 -22.27
C SER A 135 1.76 6.46 -21.67
N ARG A 136 0.89 5.92 -22.52
CA ARG A 136 -0.49 5.57 -22.13
C ARG A 136 -0.54 4.49 -21.04
N GLY A 137 0.35 3.51 -21.11
CA GLY A 137 0.30 2.32 -20.28
C GLY A 137 -0.80 1.34 -20.69
N GLY A 138 -0.64 0.09 -20.28
CA GLY A 138 -1.59 -1.00 -20.55
C GLY A 138 -1.66 -1.45 -22.01
N GLU A 139 -0.80 -0.94 -22.89
CA GLU A 139 -0.67 -1.45 -24.26
C GLU A 139 -0.09 -2.87 -24.27
N LYS A 140 -0.28 -3.60 -25.37
CA LYS A 140 0.40 -4.90 -25.57
C LYS A 140 1.90 -4.69 -25.79
N LEU A 141 2.71 -5.58 -25.22
CA LEU A 141 4.17 -5.53 -25.32
C LEU A 141 4.66 -5.37 -26.77
N GLU A 142 4.09 -6.13 -27.72
CA GLU A 142 4.49 -6.10 -29.12
C GLU A 142 4.30 -4.71 -29.77
N GLY A 143 3.39 -3.89 -29.25
CA GLY A 143 3.12 -2.55 -29.75
C GLY A 143 4.06 -1.48 -29.19
N VAL A 144 4.87 -1.81 -28.20
CA VAL A 144 5.71 -0.84 -27.46
C VAL A 144 7.16 -1.30 -27.28
N MET A 145 7.54 -2.42 -27.90
CA MET A 145 8.91 -2.92 -27.88
C MET A 145 9.91 -1.84 -28.32
N GLY A 146 10.94 -1.61 -27.49
CA GLY A 146 11.98 -0.63 -27.76
C GLY A 146 11.65 0.80 -27.35
N ARG A 147 10.50 1.03 -26.69
CA ARG A 147 10.22 2.26 -25.95
C ARG A 147 11.23 2.44 -24.83
N ALA A 148 11.65 3.68 -24.58
CA ALA A 148 12.58 3.99 -23.50
C ALA A 148 11.85 4.10 -22.15
N ASP A 149 12.49 3.71 -21.06
CA ASP A 149 11.95 3.75 -19.70
C ASP A 149 11.48 5.17 -19.32
N GLU A 150 12.14 6.23 -19.80
CA GLU A 150 11.76 7.62 -19.52
C GLU A 150 10.42 8.02 -20.15
N GLU A 151 9.98 7.31 -21.19
CA GLU A 151 8.66 7.48 -21.80
C GLU A 151 7.58 6.75 -20.98
N GLU A 152 7.95 5.72 -20.21
CA GLU A 152 7.02 4.94 -19.38
C GLU A 152 6.90 5.54 -17.96
N LEU A 153 7.97 6.13 -17.42
CA LEU A 153 7.93 6.73 -16.09
C LEU A 153 7.26 8.11 -16.07
N PRO A 154 6.32 8.37 -15.14
CA PRO A 154 5.65 9.65 -15.03
C PRO A 154 6.60 10.81 -14.78
N THR A 155 6.24 11.97 -15.31
CA THR A 155 6.76 13.28 -14.92
C THR A 155 5.58 14.14 -14.50
N PHE A 156 5.68 14.73 -13.31
CA PHE A 156 4.60 15.47 -12.68
C PHE A 156 4.85 16.96 -12.79
N GLN A 157 3.87 17.72 -13.29
CA GLN A 157 3.87 19.16 -13.17
C GLN A 157 3.22 19.57 -11.83
N ASN A 158 3.57 20.76 -11.32
CA ASN A 158 2.96 21.29 -10.09
C ASN A 158 1.43 21.30 -10.21
N GLY A 159 0.76 20.72 -9.22
CA GLY A 159 -0.70 20.58 -9.20
C GLY A 159 -1.25 19.45 -10.07
N ALA A 160 -0.41 18.51 -10.53
CA ALA A 160 -0.86 17.20 -10.99
C ALA A 160 -1.68 16.48 -9.91
N PHE A 161 -1.32 16.69 -8.64
CA PHE A 161 -2.11 16.31 -7.48
C PHE A 161 -2.37 17.53 -6.60
N GLN A 162 -3.57 17.60 -6.05
CA GLN A 162 -4.05 18.74 -5.26
C GLN A 162 -4.85 18.25 -4.06
N VAL A 163 -4.72 18.91 -2.92
CA VAL A 163 -5.53 18.62 -1.74
C VAL A 163 -6.36 19.84 -1.39
N GLU A 164 -7.66 19.64 -1.16
CA GLU A 164 -8.54 20.73 -0.74
C GLU A 164 -8.08 21.25 0.62
N GLY A 165 -7.79 22.55 0.72
CA GLY A 165 -7.42 23.16 1.98
C GLY A 165 -7.89 24.61 2.07
N ASP A 166 -8.16 25.07 3.29
CA ASP A 166 -8.55 26.46 3.50
C ASP A 166 -7.31 27.37 3.49
N VAL A 167 -7.09 28.04 2.36
CA VAL A 167 -6.03 29.05 2.17
C VAL A 167 -6.22 30.27 3.10
N LYS A 168 -7.42 30.43 3.68
CA LYS A 168 -7.80 31.58 4.53
C LYS A 168 -7.68 31.30 6.02
N SER A 169 -7.75 30.04 6.47
CA SER A 169 -7.59 29.68 7.89
C SER A 169 -6.15 29.32 8.22
N GLY A 170 -5.40 30.31 8.72
CA GLY A 170 -4.10 30.04 9.33
C GLY A 170 -4.26 29.20 10.59
N PHE A 171 -3.70 27.98 10.61
CA PHE A 171 -3.52 27.22 11.84
C PHE A 171 -2.55 27.96 12.77
N LYS A 172 -2.92 28.11 14.03
CA LYS A 172 -2.07 28.71 15.07
C LYS A 172 -0.70 27.99 15.10
N GLY A 173 0.36 28.69 14.70
CA GLY A 173 1.75 28.26 14.92
C GLY A 173 2.54 27.81 13.70
N ARG A 174 1.95 27.69 12.50
CA ARG A 174 2.68 27.47 11.24
C ARG A 174 2.40 28.59 10.25
N ARG A 175 3.41 28.96 9.45
CA ARG A 175 3.31 30.01 8.42
C ARG A 175 2.14 29.67 7.48
N ARG A 176 1.25 30.64 7.25
CA ARG A 176 0.10 30.52 6.34
C ARG A 176 0.60 30.07 4.97
N LYS A 177 0.23 28.85 4.55
CA LYS A 177 0.51 28.40 3.19
C LYS A 177 -0.44 29.12 2.22
N ARG A 178 0.10 29.65 1.13
CA ARG A 178 -0.66 30.39 0.11
C ARG A 178 -1.24 29.43 -0.94
N GLU A 179 -2.29 29.88 -1.61
CA GLU A 179 -2.84 29.21 -2.80
C GLU A 179 -1.71 28.95 -3.80
N GLY A 180 -1.62 27.73 -4.32
CA GLY A 180 -0.56 27.33 -5.25
C GLY A 180 0.79 27.03 -4.62
N GLU A 181 0.94 27.12 -3.29
CA GLU A 181 2.14 26.58 -2.61
C GLU A 181 2.08 25.06 -2.50
N ASN A 182 3.25 24.44 -2.57
CA ASN A 182 3.38 23.00 -2.39
C ASN A 182 2.99 22.59 -0.95
N LEU A 183 2.28 21.46 -0.86
CA LEU A 183 1.84 20.86 0.39
C LEU A 183 3.03 20.44 1.25
N MET A 184 4.16 20.09 0.65
CA MET A 184 5.38 19.68 1.33
C MET A 184 6.53 20.63 0.96
N SER A 185 7.42 20.91 1.91
CA SER A 185 8.67 21.62 1.63
C SER A 185 9.73 20.63 1.14
N ASP A 186 10.74 21.14 0.43
CA ASP A 186 11.89 20.34 0.00
C ASP A 186 12.58 19.67 1.21
N GLU A 187 12.71 20.38 2.33
CA GLU A 187 13.25 19.81 3.59
C GLU A 187 12.42 18.63 4.11
N PHE A 188 11.08 18.70 4.02
CA PHE A 188 10.22 17.59 4.42
C PHE A 188 10.44 16.39 3.50
N ILE A 189 10.45 16.63 2.19
CA ILE A 189 10.61 15.62 1.16
C ILE A 189 11.98 14.95 1.31
N ASP A 190 13.07 15.69 1.47
CA ASP A 190 14.43 15.19 1.73
C ASP A 190 14.51 14.30 2.97
N LYS A 191 13.81 14.68 4.04
CA LYS A 191 13.88 13.99 5.31
C LYS A 191 13.06 12.70 5.35
N TYR A 192 11.87 12.70 4.75
CA TYR A 192 10.89 11.63 4.92
C TYR A 192 10.65 10.79 3.67
N VAL A 193 11.11 11.24 2.51
CA VAL A 193 11.02 10.50 1.24
C VAL A 193 12.39 10.56 0.55
N PRO A 194 13.45 10.00 1.17
CA PRO A 194 14.80 10.15 0.65
C PRO A 194 14.92 9.56 -0.76
N GLN A 195 15.75 10.17 -1.61
CA GLN A 195 15.98 9.70 -2.99
C GLN A 195 16.49 8.24 -3.04
N ALA A 196 17.21 7.81 -1.99
CA ALA A 196 17.90 6.53 -1.91
C ALA A 196 18.82 6.29 -3.13
N ASP A 197 19.14 5.03 -3.43
CA ASP A 197 20.03 4.63 -4.55
C ASP A 197 19.27 4.48 -5.88
N ILE A 198 18.28 5.34 -6.13
CA ILE A 198 17.42 5.28 -7.33
C ILE A 198 17.68 6.51 -8.21
N LEU A 199 17.91 6.28 -9.50
CA LEU A 199 18.16 7.35 -10.47
C LEU A 199 16.97 8.32 -10.57
N LYS A 200 15.74 7.79 -10.57
CA LYS A 200 14.49 8.57 -10.61
C LYS A 200 13.48 8.01 -9.62
N HIS A 201 13.11 8.83 -8.62
CA HIS A 201 12.11 8.46 -7.62
C HIS A 201 10.78 9.18 -7.92
N THR A 202 9.95 8.56 -8.76
CA THR A 202 8.69 9.14 -9.27
C THR A 202 7.70 9.53 -8.17
N MET A 203 7.54 8.70 -7.13
CA MET A 203 6.66 9.04 -6.00
C MET A 203 7.15 10.23 -5.19
N ARG A 204 8.47 10.43 -5.09
CA ARG A 204 9.06 11.62 -4.45
C ARG A 204 8.76 12.87 -5.26
N GLU A 205 8.89 12.81 -6.59
CA GLU A 205 8.49 13.90 -7.50
C GLU A 205 6.98 14.19 -7.39
N LEU A 206 6.14 13.16 -7.35
CA LEU A 206 4.69 13.31 -7.14
C LEU A 206 4.42 14.07 -5.84
N LEU A 207 4.95 13.61 -4.70
CA LEU A 207 4.72 14.25 -3.40
C LEU A 207 5.23 15.70 -3.37
N GLY A 208 6.36 15.99 -4.03
CA GLY A 208 6.92 17.33 -4.14
C GLY A 208 6.09 18.29 -5.00
N THR A 209 5.23 17.79 -5.88
CA THR A 209 4.37 18.59 -6.78
C THR A 209 2.93 18.72 -6.30
N ILE A 210 2.57 18.08 -5.17
CA ILE A 210 1.26 18.25 -4.54
C ILE A 210 1.12 19.69 -4.07
N ARG A 211 0.03 20.35 -4.45
CA ARG A 211 -0.31 21.70 -3.97
C ARG A 211 -1.59 21.72 -3.15
N ILE A 212 -1.75 22.78 -2.37
CA ILE A 212 -3.03 23.09 -1.73
C ILE A 212 -3.89 23.87 -2.72
N ALA A 213 -5.16 23.49 -2.85
CA ALA A 213 -6.13 24.11 -3.75
C ALA A 213 -7.41 24.49 -2.99
N ASP A 214 -8.07 25.55 -3.44
CA ASP A 214 -9.36 25.98 -2.90
C ASP A 214 -10.47 25.00 -3.32
N ALA A 215 -11.52 24.89 -2.50
CA ALA A 215 -12.66 23.99 -2.76
C ALA A 215 -13.30 24.20 -4.15
N LYS A 216 -13.29 25.43 -4.68
CA LYS A 216 -13.84 25.74 -6.01
C LYS A 216 -13.09 25.06 -7.15
N GLU A 217 -11.81 24.76 -6.98
CA GLU A 217 -11.02 24.04 -7.99
C GLU A 217 -11.44 22.56 -8.10
N PHE A 218 -12.19 22.05 -7.12
CA PHE A 218 -12.75 20.70 -7.11
C PHE A 218 -14.14 20.63 -7.75
N ASP A 219 -14.80 21.78 -8.02
CA ASP A 219 -16.11 21.81 -8.66
C ASP A 219 -16.05 21.25 -10.10
N ASP A 220 -14.93 21.44 -10.79
CA ASP A 220 -14.66 20.95 -12.15
C ASP A 220 -14.12 19.50 -12.18
N CYS A 221 -14.51 18.65 -11.22
CA CYS A 221 -14.06 17.25 -11.19
C CYS A 221 -15.05 16.35 -11.94
N ASP A 222 -14.61 15.76 -13.06
CA ASP A 222 -15.44 14.90 -13.91
C ASP A 222 -15.89 13.61 -13.21
N GLN A 223 -15.05 13.08 -12.32
CA GLN A 223 -15.30 11.82 -11.62
C GLN A 223 -14.85 11.90 -10.17
N TRP A 224 -15.72 11.44 -9.27
CA TRP A 224 -15.42 11.25 -7.86
C TRP A 224 -15.29 9.78 -7.54
N VAL A 225 -14.20 9.42 -6.86
CA VAL A 225 -13.97 8.08 -6.31
C VAL A 225 -13.99 8.20 -4.80
N GLU A 226 -15.06 7.71 -4.18
CA GLU A 226 -15.24 7.78 -2.72
C GLU A 226 -14.51 6.67 -1.97
N GLU A 227 -14.24 5.55 -2.67
CA GLU A 227 -13.56 4.40 -2.09
C GLU A 227 -12.04 4.60 -2.05
N PRO A 228 -11.34 4.03 -1.05
CA PRO A 228 -9.89 4.11 -0.97
C PRO A 228 -9.20 3.69 -2.27
N THR A 229 -8.28 4.52 -2.74
CA THR A 229 -7.53 4.29 -3.98
C THR A 229 -6.04 4.38 -3.71
N LEU A 230 -5.31 3.35 -4.10
CA LEU A 230 -3.86 3.28 -4.04
C LEU A 230 -3.26 3.67 -5.38
N LEU A 231 -2.38 4.66 -5.36
CA LEU A 231 -1.59 5.06 -6.52
C LEU A 231 -0.28 4.27 -6.53
N VAL A 232 -0.01 3.56 -7.62
CA VAL A 232 1.16 2.69 -7.75
C VAL A 232 1.94 3.05 -8.99
N THR A 233 3.21 3.41 -8.82
CA THR A 233 4.19 3.40 -9.93
C THR A 233 4.97 2.10 -9.82
N ARG A 234 4.81 1.19 -10.77
CA ARG A 234 5.52 -0.10 -10.74
C ARG A 234 7.00 0.13 -11.01
N TYR A 235 7.89 -0.63 -10.36
CA TYR A 235 9.33 -0.44 -10.59
C TYR A 235 9.81 -1.22 -11.81
N GLU A 236 9.62 -2.55 -11.79
CA GLU A 236 9.88 -3.42 -12.95
C GLU A 236 8.70 -4.39 -13.08
N TYR A 237 7.90 -4.17 -14.11
CA TYR A 237 6.56 -4.74 -14.29
C TYR A 237 6.56 -6.09 -15.06
N ALA A 238 7.71 -6.48 -15.60
CA ALA A 238 7.93 -7.76 -16.27
C ALA A 238 8.72 -8.77 -15.41
N ASN A 239 9.23 -8.33 -14.25
CA ASN A 239 10.06 -9.14 -13.38
C ASN A 239 9.31 -9.49 -12.09
N LEU A 240 9.01 -10.78 -11.91
CA LEU A 240 8.26 -11.28 -10.76
C LEU A 240 8.88 -10.87 -9.41
N PHE A 241 10.22 -10.81 -9.31
CA PHE A 241 10.88 -10.41 -8.06
C PHE A 241 10.52 -8.98 -7.67
N HIS A 242 10.63 -8.05 -8.60
CA HIS A 242 10.29 -6.64 -8.35
C HIS A 242 8.78 -6.42 -8.22
N THR A 243 7.97 -7.11 -9.04
CA THR A 243 6.51 -7.03 -8.91
C THR A 243 6.02 -7.58 -7.56
N MET A 244 6.69 -8.59 -6.99
CA MET A 244 6.38 -9.06 -5.63
C MET A 244 6.61 -7.97 -4.57
N THR A 245 7.65 -7.15 -4.74
CA THR A 245 7.87 -6.00 -3.84
C THR A 245 6.80 -4.93 -4.00
N ASP A 246 6.29 -4.70 -5.23
CA ASP A 246 5.20 -3.76 -5.48
C ASP A 246 3.88 -4.23 -4.82
N TRP A 247 3.52 -5.51 -4.96
CA TRP A 247 2.36 -6.08 -4.28
C TRP A 247 2.48 -6.01 -2.75
N TYR A 248 3.66 -6.30 -2.22
CA TYR A 248 3.92 -6.21 -0.79
C TYR A 248 3.77 -4.76 -0.31
N ASN A 249 4.34 -3.79 -1.03
CA ASN A 249 4.22 -2.37 -0.69
C ASN A 249 2.76 -1.88 -0.72
N ALA A 250 1.96 -2.36 -1.68
CA ALA A 250 0.54 -2.05 -1.77
C ALA A 250 -0.26 -2.62 -0.60
N TYR A 251 0.03 -3.87 -0.23
CA TYR A 251 -0.53 -4.51 0.95
C TYR A 251 -0.16 -3.76 2.23
N ILE A 252 1.13 -3.46 2.45
CA ILE A 252 1.61 -2.76 3.65
C ILE A 252 1.02 -1.36 3.74
N SER A 253 0.92 -0.63 2.62
CA SER A 253 0.27 0.68 2.56
C SER A 253 -1.16 0.62 3.10
N SER A 254 -1.93 -0.38 2.65
CA SER A 254 -3.31 -0.61 3.11
C SER A 254 -3.38 -0.95 4.61
N ARG A 255 -2.37 -1.64 5.15
CA ARG A 255 -2.31 -2.02 6.56
C ARG A 255 -1.94 -0.87 7.48
N VAL A 256 -0.98 -0.05 7.08
CA VAL A 256 -0.54 1.13 7.85
C VAL A 256 -1.64 2.17 7.95
N THR A 257 -2.39 2.38 6.87
CA THR A 257 -3.54 3.31 6.83
C THR A 257 -4.83 2.69 7.39
N GLY A 258 -4.83 1.39 7.69
CA GLY A 258 -5.95 0.71 8.34
C GLY A 258 -7.18 0.52 7.46
N LEU A 259 -6.99 0.30 6.16
CA LEU A 259 -8.11 0.09 5.23
C LEU A 259 -8.86 -1.21 5.55
N PRO A 260 -10.19 -1.16 5.76
CA PRO A 260 -10.98 -2.33 6.09
C PRO A 260 -11.22 -3.25 4.87
N ASN A 261 -11.23 -2.67 3.67
CA ASN A 261 -11.43 -3.35 2.40
C ASN A 261 -10.21 -3.15 1.48
N ARG A 262 -10.12 -3.96 0.44
CA ARG A 262 -9.10 -3.81 -0.60
C ARG A 262 -9.34 -2.50 -1.36
N PRO A 263 -8.33 -1.62 -1.51
CA PRO A 263 -8.48 -0.39 -2.26
C PRO A 263 -8.56 -0.65 -3.76
N HIS A 264 -9.09 0.32 -4.51
CA HIS A 264 -8.82 0.41 -5.95
C HIS A 264 -7.32 0.63 -6.16
N VAL A 265 -6.78 0.08 -7.24
CA VAL A 265 -5.39 0.31 -7.64
C VAL A 265 -5.39 1.09 -8.95
N VAL A 266 -4.67 2.20 -8.97
CA VAL A 266 -4.43 3.00 -10.17
C VAL A 266 -2.94 3.00 -10.44
N PHE A 267 -2.54 2.46 -11.59
CA PHE A 267 -1.17 2.58 -12.04
C PHE A 267 -0.91 4.00 -12.53
N VAL A 268 0.12 4.62 -11.97
CA VAL A 268 0.63 5.94 -12.36
C VAL A 268 1.96 5.74 -13.09
N ASP A 269 1.91 4.89 -14.12
CA ASP A 269 3.01 4.63 -15.04
C ASP A 269 2.46 4.34 -16.44
N GLY A 270 3.36 4.40 -17.42
CA GLY A 270 3.11 4.12 -18.83
C GLY A 270 3.55 2.72 -19.25
N HIS A 271 3.73 1.80 -18.30
CA HIS A 271 4.19 0.45 -18.58
C HIS A 271 3.13 -0.36 -19.34
N CYS A 272 3.59 -1.25 -20.23
CA CYS A 272 2.71 -2.13 -20.98
C CYS A 272 2.02 -3.17 -20.07
N THR A 273 0.99 -3.83 -20.59
CA THR A 273 0.32 -4.94 -19.88
C THR A 273 1.23 -6.17 -19.82
N THR A 274 1.16 -6.94 -18.73
CA THR A 274 1.91 -8.20 -18.55
C THR A 274 1.03 -9.28 -17.95
N GLN A 275 1.51 -10.53 -17.92
CA GLN A 275 0.77 -11.63 -17.27
C GLN A 275 0.64 -11.43 -15.75
N LEU A 276 1.42 -10.53 -15.15
CA LEU A 276 1.40 -10.26 -13.71
C LEU A 276 0.19 -9.41 -13.28
N GLU A 277 -0.52 -8.80 -14.22
CA GLU A 277 -1.75 -8.02 -13.98
C GLU A 277 -2.86 -8.88 -13.37
N GLU A 278 -2.97 -10.14 -13.77
CA GLU A 278 -3.95 -11.07 -13.20
C GLU A 278 -3.81 -11.22 -11.68
N THR A 279 -2.58 -11.07 -11.16
CA THR A 279 -2.33 -11.11 -9.72
C THR A 279 -2.72 -9.82 -9.03
N TRP A 280 -2.54 -8.65 -9.67
CA TRP A 280 -3.09 -7.40 -9.15
C TRP A 280 -4.61 -7.49 -8.99
N ASP A 281 -5.30 -8.02 -10.01
CA ASP A 281 -6.74 -8.26 -9.95
C ASP A 281 -7.12 -9.27 -8.86
N ALA A 282 -6.39 -10.38 -8.72
CA ALA A 282 -6.68 -11.37 -7.69
C ALA A 282 -6.52 -10.81 -6.25
N LEU A 283 -5.54 -9.92 -6.06
CA LEU A 283 -5.21 -9.34 -4.76
C LEU A 283 -6.11 -8.17 -4.38
N PHE A 284 -6.52 -7.32 -5.33
CA PHE A 284 -7.18 -6.03 -5.05
C PHE A 284 -8.60 -5.89 -5.64
N SER A 285 -8.94 -6.62 -6.70
CA SER A 285 -10.27 -6.60 -7.34
C SER A 285 -11.23 -7.62 -6.76
#